data_AF-A0A929RZ02-F1
#
_entry.id   AF-A0A929RZ02-F1
#
_cell.length_a   1.000
_cell.length_b   1.000
_cell.length_c   1.000
_cell.angle_alpha   90.00
_cell.angle_beta   90.00
_cell.angle_gamma   90.00
#
_symmetry.space_group_name_H-M   'P 1'
#
loop_
_entity.id
_entity.type
_entity.pdbx_description
1 polymer ?
#
loop_
_entity_poly.entity_id
_entity_poly.type
_entity_poly.pdbx_seq_one_letter_code
_entity_poly.pdbx_strand_id
1 'polypeptide(L)'
;MTKEERATKWLKRIPGAEHIDIEKKINICDKVARRALIVFFTVLIVELGLLLIIGQGELFNDIANLLNAIADGSHSRAHRRGLAIVGALVCVPMIVLPIIAALLLKNRWLQAEVDKEISDSHKGK
;
A
#
# COMPACT_ATOMS: atom_id res chain seq x y z
N MET A 1 -5.96 15.99 4.64
CA MET A 1 -5.39 15.65 5.96
C MET A 1 -3.99 16.25 6.02
N THR A 2 -3.72 17.09 7.01
CA THR A 2 -2.38 17.67 7.22
C THR A 2 -1.42 16.60 7.77
N LYS A 3 -0.10 16.85 7.69
CA LYS A 3 0.91 15.88 8.18
C LYS A 3 0.79 15.64 9.69
N GLU A 4 0.47 16.69 10.45
CA GLU A 4 0.22 16.67 11.89
C GLU A 4 -1.00 15.83 12.25
N GLU A 5 -2.16 16.12 11.62
CA GLU A 5 -3.38 15.34 11.83
C GLU A 5 -3.17 13.85 11.53
N ARG A 6 -2.42 13.55 10.46
CA ARG A 6 -2.06 12.18 10.08
C ARG A 6 -1.26 11.49 11.18
N ALA A 7 -0.21 12.16 11.66
CA ALA A 7 0.67 11.62 12.68
C ALA A 7 -0.10 11.37 13.99
N THR A 8 -0.87 12.36 14.46
CA THR A 8 -1.69 12.22 15.67
C THR A 8 -2.70 11.08 15.53
N LYS A 9 -3.36 10.93 14.38
CA LYS A 9 -4.32 9.84 14.16
C LYS A 9 -3.66 8.45 14.17
N TRP A 10 -2.46 8.33 13.62
CA TRP A 10 -1.74 7.06 13.54
C TRP A 10 -1.15 6.65 14.89
N LEU A 11 -0.64 7.63 15.65
CA LEU A 11 0.00 7.41 16.95
C LEU A 11 -0.99 7.38 18.12
N LYS A 12 -2.22 7.88 17.96
CA LYS A 12 -3.29 7.78 18.99
C LYS A 12 -3.58 6.33 19.43
N ARG A 13 -3.28 5.34 18.57
CA ARG A 13 -3.48 3.92 18.87
C ARG A 13 -2.27 3.26 19.56
N ILE A 14 -1.19 3.99 19.83
CA ILE A 14 0.06 3.45 20.37
C ILE A 14 0.26 3.97 21.80
N PRO A 15 0.38 3.09 22.80
CA PRO A 15 0.67 3.50 24.17
C PRO A 15 2.06 4.16 24.26
N GLY A 16 2.19 5.23 25.05
CA GLY A 16 3.46 5.94 25.26
C GLY A 16 3.80 7.01 24.20
N ALA A 17 3.07 7.06 23.09
CA ALA A 17 3.29 8.07 22.05
C ALA A 17 2.88 9.50 22.49
N GLU A 18 2.13 9.66 23.58
CA GLU A 18 1.66 10.96 24.07
C GLU A 18 2.81 11.90 24.43
N HIS A 19 3.88 11.37 25.01
CA HIS A 19 5.05 12.13 25.46
C HIS A 19 6.04 12.54 24.35
N ILE A 20 5.84 12.08 23.12
CA ILE A 20 6.72 12.38 21.98
C ILE A 20 6.31 13.71 21.34
N ASP A 21 7.28 14.56 21.03
CA ASP A 21 7.07 15.82 20.31
C ASP A 21 6.41 15.61 18.93
N ILE A 22 5.59 16.56 18.49
CA ILE A 22 4.86 16.47 17.22
C ILE A 22 5.79 16.37 16.01
N GLU A 23 6.96 17.01 16.03
CA GLU A 23 7.93 16.94 14.94
C GLU A 23 8.51 15.53 14.80
N LYS A 24 8.86 14.91 15.93
CA LYS A 24 9.31 13.50 15.96
C LYS A 24 8.21 12.55 15.50
N LYS A 25 6.96 12.76 15.93
CA LYS A 25 5.79 11.99 15.47
C LYS A 25 5.63 12.03 13.95
N ILE A 26 5.80 13.20 13.34
CA ILE A 26 5.73 13.37 11.88
C ILE A 26 6.87 12.60 11.19
N ASN A 27 8.10 12.72 11.70
CA ASN A 27 9.26 12.04 11.12
C ASN A 27 9.13 10.51 11.18
N ILE A 28 8.70 9.96 12.33
CA ILE A 28 8.40 8.53 12.50
C ILE A 28 7.34 8.09 11.49
N CYS A 29 6.26 8.86 11.36
CA CYS A 29 5.19 8.54 10.41
C CYS A 29 5.67 8.59 8.95
N ASP A 30 6.50 9.56 8.57
CA ASP A 30 7.05 9.66 7.21
C ASP A 30 7.98 8.48 6.90
N LYS A 31 8.87 8.15 7.84
CA LYS A 31 9.80 7.03 7.74
C LYS A 31 9.07 5.70 7.59
N VAL A 32 8.04 5.46 8.42
CA VAL A 32 7.22 4.26 8.33
C VAL A 32 6.38 4.24 7.04
N ALA A 33 5.80 5.37 6.64
CA ALA A 33 5.06 5.45 5.37
C ALA A 33 5.94 5.12 4.16
N ARG A 34 7.18 5.63 4.14
CA ARG A 34 8.15 5.33 3.07
C ARG A 34 8.53 3.85 3.05
N ARG A 35 8.80 3.25 4.21
CA ARG A 35 9.07 1.80 4.31
C ARG A 35 7.88 0.96 3.85
N ALA A 36 6.65 1.36 4.22
CA ALA A 36 5.43 0.64 3.84
C ALA A 36 5.18 0.74 2.32
N LEU A 37 5.48 1.89 1.73
CA LEU A 37 5.40 2.10 0.28
C LEU A 37 6.41 1.23 -0.47
N ILE A 38 7.66 1.13 0.01
CA ILE A 38 8.66 0.23 -0.58
C ILE A 38 8.15 -1.21 -0.55
N VAL A 39 7.69 -1.70 0.61
CA VAL A 39 7.18 -3.07 0.70
C VAL A 39 5.96 -3.30 -0.17
N PHE A 40 5.05 -2.32 -0.26
CA PHE A 40 3.90 -2.40 -1.17
C PHE A 40 4.35 -2.65 -2.61
N PHE A 41 5.30 -1.86 -3.13
CA PHE A 41 5.81 -2.07 -4.49
C PHE A 41 6.57 -3.38 -4.64
N THR A 42 7.38 -3.79 -3.65
CA THR A 42 8.09 -5.06 -3.70
C THR A 42 7.13 -6.24 -3.75
N VAL A 43 6.10 -6.27 -2.89
CA VAL A 43 5.09 -7.33 -2.89
C VAL A 43 4.32 -7.35 -4.20
N LEU A 44 3.94 -6.17 -4.71
CA LEU A 44 3.21 -6.06 -5.98
C LEU A 44 4.04 -6.56 -7.17
N ILE A 45 5.34 -6.27 -7.23
CA ILE A 45 6.24 -6.80 -8.28
C ILE A 45 6.37 -8.31 -8.17
N VAL A 46 6.53 -8.84 -6.95
CA VAL A 46 6.64 -10.29 -6.71
C VAL A 46 5.35 -11.00 -7.10
N GLU A 47 4.20 -10.45 -6.74
CA GLU A 47 2.88 -10.99 -7.09
C GLU A 47 2.65 -10.99 -8.60
N LEU A 48 2.97 -9.90 -9.29
CA LEU A 48 2.94 -9.83 -10.77
C LEU A 48 3.89 -10.83 -11.41
N GLY A 49 5.12 -10.92 -10.92
CA GLY A 49 6.12 -11.86 -11.42
C GLY A 49 5.67 -13.31 -11.26
N LEU A 50 5.05 -13.65 -10.11
CA LEU A 50 4.53 -14.97 -9.86
C LEU A 50 3.35 -15.31 -10.78
N LEU A 51 2.43 -14.37 -11.01
CA LEU A 51 1.33 -14.54 -11.96
C LEU A 51 1.84 -14.74 -13.39
N LEU A 52 2.88 -14.02 -13.80
CA LEU A 52 3.51 -14.18 -15.11
C LEU A 52 4.11 -15.57 -15.31
N ILE A 53 4.80 -16.09 -14.29
CA ILE A 53 5.47 -17.40 -14.33
C ILE A 53 4.44 -18.54 -14.28
N ILE A 54 3.49 -18.48 -13.34
CA ILE A 54 2.49 -19.55 -13.15
C ILE A 54 1.49 -19.56 -14.31
N GLY A 55 1.05 -18.39 -14.76
CA GLY A 55 0.07 -18.28 -15.83
C GLY A 55 0.63 -18.55 -17.23
N GLN A 56 1.93 -18.87 -17.38
CA GLN A 56 2.62 -19.05 -18.68
C GLN A 56 2.34 -17.95 -19.72
N GLY A 57 2.00 -16.73 -19.26
CA GLY A 57 1.51 -15.66 -20.12
C GLY A 57 0.08 -15.81 -20.65
N GLU A 58 -0.62 -16.94 -20.45
CA GLU A 58 -2.04 -17.14 -20.83
C GLU A 58 -2.95 -16.14 -20.12
N LEU A 59 -2.77 -15.90 -18.82
CA LEU A 59 -3.56 -14.89 -18.09
C LEU A 59 -3.41 -13.49 -18.71
N PHE A 60 -2.20 -13.12 -19.11
CA PHE A 60 -1.95 -11.83 -19.76
C PHE A 60 -2.45 -11.80 -21.20
N ASN A 61 -2.38 -12.93 -21.91
CA ASN A 61 -2.93 -13.08 -23.26
C ASN A 61 -4.46 -13.05 -23.25
N ASP A 62 -5.11 -13.64 -22.26
CA ASP A 62 -6.56 -13.60 -22.06
C ASP A 62 -7.02 -12.20 -21.70
N ILE A 63 -6.29 -11.51 -20.81
CA ILE A 63 -6.52 -10.09 -20.54
C ILE A 63 -6.30 -9.28 -21.81
N ALA A 64 -5.23 -9.50 -22.58
CA ALA A 64 -4.96 -8.78 -23.81
C ALA A 64 -6.02 -9.05 -24.89
N ASN A 65 -6.47 -10.30 -25.06
CA ASN A 65 -7.55 -10.67 -25.96
C ASN A 65 -8.88 -10.09 -25.52
N LEU A 66 -9.17 -10.05 -24.22
CA LEU A 66 -10.35 -9.38 -23.67
C LEU A 66 -10.26 -7.87 -23.93
N LEU A 67 -9.10 -7.26 -23.66
CA LEU A 67 -8.87 -5.84 -23.94
C LEU A 67 -8.99 -5.53 -25.43
N ASN A 68 -8.51 -6.41 -26.32
CA ASN A 68 -8.58 -6.25 -27.78
C ASN A 68 -10.00 -6.49 -28.31
N ALA A 69 -10.68 -7.55 -27.88
CA ALA A 69 -12.07 -7.84 -28.23
C ALA A 69 -13.02 -6.76 -27.71
N ILE A 70 -12.68 -6.16 -26.57
CA ILE A 70 -13.33 -4.95 -26.10
C ILE A 70 -12.91 -3.80 -27.03
N ALA A 71 -11.62 -3.44 -27.20
CA ALA A 71 -11.19 -2.31 -28.02
C ALA A 71 -11.72 -2.27 -29.48
N ASP A 72 -11.95 -3.42 -30.13
CA ASP A 72 -12.56 -3.52 -31.46
C ASP A 72 -14.08 -3.20 -31.45
N GLY A 73 -14.73 -3.31 -30.30
CA GLY A 73 -16.16 -3.13 -30.10
C GLY A 73 -16.59 -1.68 -29.92
N SER A 74 -16.71 -0.91 -31.01
CA SER A 74 -17.44 0.38 -31.09
C SER A 74 -16.92 1.52 -30.18
N HIS A 75 -16.62 2.67 -30.81
CA HIS A 75 -16.17 3.94 -30.19
C HIS A 75 -17.19 4.63 -29.22
N SER A 76 -18.10 3.87 -28.60
CA SER A 76 -19.11 4.39 -27.67
C SER A 76 -18.54 4.70 -26.28
N ARG A 77 -19.12 5.70 -25.61
CA ARG A 77 -18.73 6.12 -24.25
C ARG A 77 -19.03 5.04 -23.19
N ALA A 78 -20.07 4.22 -23.43
CA ALA A 78 -20.42 3.08 -22.58
C ALA A 78 -19.38 1.95 -22.65
N HIS A 79 -18.75 1.80 -23.81
CA HIS A 79 -17.74 0.79 -24.08
C HIS A 79 -16.44 1.04 -23.29
N ARG A 80 -15.93 2.28 -23.33
CA ARG A 80 -14.80 2.72 -22.49
C ARG A 80 -15.05 2.55 -20.99
N ARG A 81 -16.31 2.72 -20.56
CA ARG A 81 -16.71 2.52 -19.16
C ARG A 81 -16.69 1.03 -18.78
N GLY A 82 -17.14 0.15 -19.67
CA GLY A 82 -17.07 -1.31 -19.48
C GLY A 82 -15.63 -1.81 -19.36
N LEU A 83 -14.74 -1.36 -20.25
CA LEU A 83 -13.31 -1.66 -20.21
C LEU A 83 -12.66 -1.26 -18.88
N ALA A 84 -12.95 -0.05 -18.39
CA ALA A 84 -12.43 0.43 -17.11
C ALA A 84 -12.93 -0.40 -15.91
N ILE A 85 -14.18 -0.86 -15.94
CA ILE A 85 -14.76 -1.69 -14.86
C ILE A 85 -14.11 -3.06 -14.83
N VAL A 86 -13.96 -3.71 -15.98
CA VAL A 86 -13.32 -5.02 -16.08
C VAL A 86 -11.86 -4.95 -15.64
N GLY A 87 -11.11 -3.95 -16.14
CA GLY A 87 -9.73 -3.72 -15.72
C GLY A 87 -9.62 -3.45 -14.21
N ALA A 88 -10.52 -2.65 -13.64
CA ALA A 88 -10.56 -2.44 -12.20
C ALA A 88 -10.85 -3.72 -11.43
N LEU A 89 -11.80 -4.55 -11.89
CA LEU A 89 -12.19 -5.79 -11.22
C LEU A 89 -11.02 -6.80 -11.17
N VAL A 90 -10.21 -6.86 -12.22
CA VAL A 90 -9.01 -7.72 -12.28
C VAL A 90 -7.89 -7.16 -11.38
N CYS A 91 -7.68 -5.85 -11.37
CA CYS A 91 -6.60 -5.22 -10.59
C CYS A 91 -6.91 -5.14 -9.08
N VAL A 92 -8.17 -5.02 -8.67
CA VAL A 92 -8.56 -4.89 -7.25
C VAL A 92 -8.02 -6.02 -6.36
N PRO A 93 -8.24 -7.32 -6.67
CA PRO A 93 -7.72 -8.39 -5.81
C PRO A 93 -6.19 -8.37 -5.71
N MET A 94 -5.50 -7.98 -6.78
CA MET A 94 -4.04 -7.85 -6.83
C MET A 94 -3.51 -6.67 -6.00
N ILE A 95 -4.32 -5.65 -5.74
CA ILE A 95 -3.93 -4.50 -4.92
C ILE A 95 -4.29 -4.71 -3.44
N VAL A 96 -5.34 -5.49 -3.15
CA VAL A 96 -5.79 -5.72 -1.77
C VAL A 96 -4.72 -6.44 -0.94
N LEU A 97 -4.08 -7.47 -1.49
CA LEU A 97 -3.05 -8.25 -0.80
C LEU A 97 -1.83 -7.40 -0.37
N PRO A 98 -1.17 -6.62 -1.26
CA PRO A 98 -0.04 -5.78 -0.88
C PRO A 98 -0.46 -4.64 0.07
N ILE A 99 -1.70 -4.14 0.00
CA ILE A 99 -2.23 -3.18 0.98
C ILE A 99 -2.29 -3.81 2.38
N ILE A 100 -2.85 -5.01 2.51
CA ILE A 100 -2.97 -5.70 3.81
C ILE A 100 -1.58 -5.92 4.41
N ALA A 101 -0.63 -6.42 3.61
CA ALA A 101 0.74 -6.64 4.05
C ALA A 101 1.41 -5.33 4.53
N ALA A 102 1.28 -4.25 3.76
CA ALA A 102 1.82 -2.94 4.12
C ALA A 102 1.19 -2.39 5.41
N LEU A 103 -0.13 -2.57 5.63
CA LEU A 103 -0.81 -2.11 6.84
C LEU A 103 -0.38 -2.87 8.10
N LEU A 104 -0.20 -4.19 8.00
CA LEU A 104 0.29 -5.02 9.11
C LEU A 104 1.71 -4.61 9.53
N LEU A 105 2.61 -4.43 8.55
CA LEU A 105 3.99 -4.01 8.81
C LEU A 105 4.08 -2.57 9.33
N LYS A 106 3.28 -1.65 8.78
CA LYS A 106 3.14 -0.27 9.27
C LYS A 106 2.85 -0.24 10.77
N ASN A 107 1.90 -1.05 11.24
CA ASN A 107 1.54 -1.06 12.66
C ASN A 107 2.69 -1.57 13.54
N ARG A 108 3.40 -2.63 13.11
CA ARG A 108 4.56 -3.15 13.85
C ARG A 108 5.72 -2.17 13.89
N TRP A 109 6.01 -1.49 12.78
CA TRP A 109 7.11 -0.52 12.72
C TRP A 109 6.82 0.75 13.50
N LEU A 110 5.57 1.22 13.54
CA LEU A 110 5.22 2.36 14.38
C LEU A 110 5.45 2.04 15.87
N GLN A 111 5.05 0.85 16.33
CA GLN A 111 5.33 0.42 17.70
C GLN A 111 6.84 0.35 17.96
N ALA A 112 7.60 -0.31 17.09
CA ALA A 112 9.04 -0.45 17.25
C ALA A 112 9.81 0.88 17.23
N GLU A 113 9.37 1.88 16.47
CA GLU A 113 10.01 3.19 16.44
C GLU A 113 9.63 4.04 17.67
N VAL A 114 8.40 3.92 18.17
CA VAL A 114 7.96 4.55 19.43
C VAL A 114 8.71 3.97 20.63
N ASP A 115 8.82 2.64 20.71
CA ASP A 115 9.52 1.96 21.82
C ASP A 115 11.00 2.36 21.86
N LYS A 116 11.64 2.53 20.69
CA LYS A 116 13.02 3.02 20.61
C LYS A 116 13.17 4.43 21.19
N GLU A 117 12.31 5.37 20.79
CA GLU A 117 12.35 6.75 21.29
C GLU A 117 12.11 6.81 22.81
N ILE A 118 11.20 5.99 23.33
CA ILE A 118 10.96 5.89 24.78
C ILE A 118 12.21 5.32 25.49
N SER A 119 12.83 4.27 24.94
CA SER A 119 14.02 3.66 25.52
C SER A 119 15.24 4.59 25.51
N ASP A 120 15.44 5.35 24.43
CA ASP A 120 16.53 6.33 24.30
C ASP A 120 16.32 7.51 25.26
N SER A 121 15.07 7.95 25.45
CA SER A 121 14.73 9.00 26.43
C SER A 121 14.94 8.56 27.88
N HIS A 122 14.88 7.26 28.18
CA HIS A 122 15.14 6.71 29.51
C HIS A 122 16.65 6.46 29.77
N LYS A 123 17.42 6.24 28.70
CA LYS A 123 18.88 5.99 28.78
C LYS A 123 19.72 7.27 28.86
N GLY A 124 19.15 8.41 28.46
CA GLY A 124 19.77 9.74 28.52
C GLY A 124 19.50 10.52 29.82
N LYS A 125 18.93 9.89 30.86
CA LYS A 125 18.77 10.44 32.21
C LYS A 125 19.76 9.81 33.18
#